data_AF-A0A399SZS5-F1
#
_entry.id   AF-A0A399SZS5-F1
#
_cell.length_a   1.000
_cell.length_b   1.000
_cell.length_c   1.000
_cell.angle_alpha   90.00
_cell.angle_beta   90.00
_cell.angle_gamma   90.00
#
_symmetry.space_group_name_H-M   'P 1'
#
loop_
_entity.id
_entity.type
_entity.pdbx_description
1 polymer ?
#
loop_
_entity_poly.entity_id
_entity_poly.type
_entity_poly.pdbx_seq_one_letter_code
_entity_poly.pdbx_strand_id
1 'polypeptide(L)'
;MKNKGIVIFLIVLAVVIIAVMVGDWISKRPDKMEPNKFEFNVDAFKNVPEELILYKETKNFKVGFETPAGITISGDTLYLVGDKKLKLIDTTGKLLLEKDFENEPTTVEVKDGMMFIGFKNQIQVLNMLGELQTKWSLAGENTLITAIAAGENNVFVADAGTRRIVRYSKEGELVGEFEGKASADDLHGFIIPSPYFDMDVTEYDELWVVNPGLHTLEQYTEDGNLREHWRASGAQTENFSGCCNPAHFCLLPDGSFVTSEKGLVRVKIYKPSGEFLGVVAPPTKFDDRLEGQAPDVSVDNEGNIYALDFDRKLLRMFEKKNL
;
A
#
# COMPACT_ATOMS: atom_id res chain seq x y z
N MET A 1 -9.36 -29.38 -77.28
CA MET A 1 -10.51 -29.50 -76.37
C MET A 1 -10.05 -29.09 -74.98
N LYS A 2 -10.59 -28.00 -74.40
CA LYS A 2 -10.23 -27.60 -73.03
C LYS A 2 -10.55 -28.76 -72.08
N ASN A 3 -9.58 -29.14 -71.26
CA ASN A 3 -9.63 -30.33 -70.41
C ASN A 3 -10.63 -30.11 -69.26
N LYS A 4 -11.93 -30.25 -69.56
CA LYS A 4 -13.04 -29.95 -68.63
C LYS A 4 -12.89 -30.69 -67.30
N GLY A 5 -12.27 -31.87 -67.29
CA GLY A 5 -11.98 -32.63 -66.07
C GLY A 5 -11.01 -31.92 -65.12
N ILE A 6 -9.97 -31.26 -65.63
CA ILE A 6 -9.01 -30.52 -64.79
C ILE A 6 -9.68 -29.29 -64.17
N VAL A 7 -10.54 -28.60 -64.93
CA VAL A 7 -11.27 -27.43 -64.44
C VAL A 7 -12.25 -27.82 -63.33
N ILE A 8 -13.00 -28.92 -63.50
CA ILE A 8 -13.92 -29.44 -62.47
C ILE A 8 -13.14 -29.84 -61.21
N PHE A 9 -12.01 -30.52 -61.37
CA PHE A 9 -11.15 -30.93 -60.25
C PHE A 9 -10.65 -29.71 -59.44
N LEU A 10 -10.15 -28.66 -60.12
CA LEU A 10 -9.68 -27.45 -59.46
C LEU A 10 -10.80 -26.69 -58.73
N ILE A 11 -12.01 -26.66 -59.29
CA ILE A 11 -13.18 -26.06 -58.63
C ILE A 11 -13.54 -26.83 -57.36
N VAL A 12 -13.59 -28.16 -57.43
CA VAL A 12 -13.89 -29.00 -56.25
C VAL A 12 -12.82 -28.81 -55.18
N LEU A 13 -11.54 -28.79 -55.57
CA LEU A 13 -10.44 -28.56 -54.64
C LEU A 13 -10.55 -27.20 -53.96
N ALA A 14 -10.86 -26.13 -54.72
CA ALA A 14 -11.06 -24.80 -54.17
C ALA A 14 -12.24 -24.76 -53.18
N VAL A 15 -13.36 -25.42 -53.49
CA VAL A 15 -14.52 -25.51 -52.59
C VAL A 15 -14.17 -26.25 -51.30
N VAL A 16 -13.41 -27.34 -51.36
CA VAL A 16 -12.96 -28.07 -50.18
C VAL A 16 -12.03 -27.21 -49.32
N ILE A 17 -11.09 -26.49 -49.93
CA ILE A 17 -10.19 -25.57 -49.21
C ILE A 17 -11.01 -24.48 -48.51
N ILE A 18 -11.97 -23.87 -49.20
CA ILE A 18 -12.85 -22.84 -48.62
C ILE A 18 -13.67 -23.43 -47.47
N ALA A 19 -14.23 -24.63 -47.62
CA ALA A 19 -15.01 -25.29 -46.58
C ALA A 19 -14.16 -25.57 -45.32
N VAL A 20 -12.92 -26.03 -45.49
CA VAL A 20 -11.97 -26.25 -44.38
C VAL A 20 -11.60 -24.92 -43.72
N MET A 21 -11.31 -23.87 -44.49
CA MET A 21 -10.99 -22.54 -43.95
C MET A 21 -12.16 -21.94 -43.18
N VAL A 22 -13.40 -22.07 -43.68
CA VAL A 22 -14.60 -21.60 -42.99
C VAL A 22 -14.85 -22.42 -41.73
N GLY A 23 -14.66 -23.75 -41.78
CA GLY A 23 -14.76 -24.62 -40.61
C GLY A 23 -13.74 -24.25 -39.52
N ASP A 24 -12.48 -24.08 -39.90
CA ASP A 24 -11.40 -23.67 -38.99
C ASP A 24 -11.68 -22.30 -38.38
N TRP A 25 -12.07 -21.32 -39.21
CA TRP A 25 -12.43 -19.98 -38.74
C TRP A 25 -13.64 -19.97 -37.80
N ILE A 26 -14.67 -20.79 -38.06
CA ILE A 26 -15.84 -20.93 -37.17
C ILE A 26 -15.44 -21.59 -35.85
N SER A 27 -14.53 -22.58 -35.87
CA SER A 27 -14.09 -23.29 -34.67
C SER A 27 -13.16 -22.47 -33.76
N LYS A 28 -12.37 -21.58 -34.36
CA LYS A 28 -11.42 -20.69 -33.67
C LYS A 28 -12.02 -19.32 -33.33
N ARG A 29 -13.34 -19.15 -33.46
CA ARG A 29 -13.94 -17.88 -33.06
C ARG A 29 -13.78 -17.69 -31.55
N PRO A 30 -13.44 -16.48 -31.08
CA PRO A 30 -13.25 -16.20 -29.65
C PRO A 30 -14.46 -16.55 -28.78
N ASP A 31 -15.68 -16.52 -29.32
CA ASP A 31 -16.93 -16.86 -28.62
C ASP A 31 -17.18 -18.38 -28.49
N LYS A 32 -16.40 -19.22 -29.18
CA LYS A 32 -16.51 -20.69 -29.14
C LYS A 32 -15.29 -21.40 -28.58
N MET A 33 -14.25 -20.65 -28.21
CA MET A 33 -13.11 -21.21 -27.49
C MET A 33 -13.56 -21.64 -26.09
N GLU A 34 -13.08 -22.79 -25.61
CA GLU A 34 -13.35 -23.17 -24.22
C GLU A 34 -12.82 -22.07 -23.27
N PRO A 35 -13.53 -21.79 -22.17
CA PRO A 35 -13.07 -20.85 -21.16
C PRO A 35 -11.64 -21.20 -20.74
N ASN A 36 -10.81 -20.19 -20.58
CA ASN A 36 -9.39 -20.36 -20.30
C ASN A 36 -9.22 -21.10 -18.97
N LYS A 37 -8.81 -22.36 -19.04
CA LYS A 37 -8.60 -23.22 -17.85
C LYS A 37 -7.44 -22.75 -16.96
N PHE A 38 -6.65 -21.79 -17.43
CA PHE A 38 -5.58 -21.14 -16.69
C PHE A 38 -5.94 -19.69 -16.30
N GLU A 39 -7.20 -19.28 -16.47
CA GLU A 39 -7.67 -18.00 -15.97
C GLU A 39 -7.53 -17.98 -14.45
N PHE A 40 -6.72 -17.06 -13.96
CA PHE A 40 -6.51 -16.86 -12.54
C PHE A 40 -7.77 -16.20 -11.95
N ASN A 41 -8.67 -17.02 -11.41
CA ASN A 41 -9.90 -16.53 -10.77
C ASN A 41 -9.63 -16.19 -9.30
N VAL A 42 -9.83 -14.91 -8.96
CA VAL A 42 -9.67 -14.38 -7.60
C VAL A 42 -11.00 -14.24 -6.84
N ASP A 43 -12.13 -14.52 -7.47
CA ASP A 43 -13.46 -14.29 -6.90
C ASP A 43 -13.69 -15.11 -5.63
N ALA A 44 -13.10 -16.31 -5.55
CA ALA A 44 -13.11 -17.13 -4.34
C ALA A 44 -12.47 -16.45 -3.12
N PHE A 45 -11.51 -15.53 -3.34
CA PHE A 45 -10.78 -14.80 -2.30
C PHE A 45 -11.34 -13.41 -2.03
N LYS A 46 -12.37 -12.97 -2.79
CA LYS A 46 -13.04 -11.68 -2.58
C LYS A 46 -14.00 -11.69 -1.38
N ASN A 47 -14.60 -12.85 -1.10
CA ASN A 47 -15.60 -12.98 -0.05
C ASN A 47 -14.94 -13.24 1.30
N VAL A 48 -15.22 -12.38 2.27
CA VAL A 48 -14.79 -12.52 3.65
C VAL A 48 -16.03 -12.85 4.49
N PRO A 49 -16.04 -13.94 5.27
CA PRO A 49 -17.11 -14.25 6.22
C PRO A 49 -17.36 -13.08 7.19
N GLU A 50 -18.62 -12.78 7.48
CA GLU A 50 -19.01 -11.59 8.28
C GLU A 50 -18.46 -11.65 9.71
N GLU A 51 -18.28 -12.84 10.27
CA GLU A 51 -17.67 -13.09 11.58
C GLU A 51 -16.19 -12.70 11.65
N LEU A 52 -15.50 -12.66 10.51
CA LEU A 52 -14.11 -12.17 10.45
C LEU A 52 -14.05 -10.65 10.30
N ILE A 53 -15.15 -9.97 9.99
CA ILE A 53 -15.18 -8.52 9.82
C ILE A 53 -15.42 -7.89 11.19
N LEU A 54 -14.34 -7.35 11.79
CA LEU A 54 -14.33 -6.83 13.16
C LEU A 54 -14.76 -5.36 13.27
N TYR A 55 -14.77 -4.64 12.15
CA TYR A 55 -15.05 -3.20 12.12
C TYR A 55 -16.25 -2.88 11.22
N LYS A 56 -16.88 -1.73 11.47
CA LYS A 56 -17.92 -1.15 10.63
C LYS A 56 -17.44 0.20 10.11
N GLU A 57 -17.70 0.47 8.85
CA GLU A 57 -17.47 1.79 8.26
C GLU A 57 -18.54 2.78 8.75
N THR A 58 -18.14 3.94 9.26
CA THR A 58 -19.06 4.87 9.92
C THR A 58 -19.06 6.29 9.35
N LYS A 59 -17.91 6.79 8.91
CA LYS A 59 -17.78 8.13 8.30
C LYS A 59 -16.93 8.08 7.05
N ASN A 60 -17.22 8.97 6.12
CA ASN A 60 -16.48 9.16 4.88
C ASN A 60 -16.29 10.66 4.67
N PHE A 61 -15.06 11.10 4.43
CA PHE A 61 -14.72 12.49 4.19
C PHE A 61 -14.18 12.66 2.77
N LYS A 62 -14.68 13.67 2.05
CA LYS A 62 -14.10 14.07 0.77
C LYS A 62 -12.82 14.85 1.04
N VAL A 63 -11.67 14.27 0.74
CA VAL A 63 -10.37 14.92 0.97
C VAL A 63 -10.10 16.04 -0.04
N GLY A 64 -10.73 15.98 -1.21
CA GLY A 64 -10.62 17.01 -2.25
C GLY A 64 -9.19 17.15 -2.80
N PHE A 65 -8.46 16.03 -2.85
CA PHE A 65 -7.24 15.87 -3.64
C PHE A 65 -7.59 15.16 -4.94
N GLU A 66 -6.89 15.49 -6.02
CA GLU A 66 -6.93 14.68 -7.23
C GLU A 66 -6.02 13.46 -7.10
N THR A 67 -4.88 13.63 -6.45
CA THR A 67 -3.88 12.60 -6.16
C THR A 67 -3.54 12.63 -4.66
N PRO A 68 -4.35 12.01 -3.79
CA PRO A 68 -3.97 11.81 -2.39
C PRO A 68 -2.69 10.97 -2.28
N ALA A 69 -1.86 11.25 -1.28
CA ALA A 69 -0.54 10.62 -1.14
C ALA A 69 -0.30 9.97 0.24
N GLY A 70 -0.70 10.62 1.33
CA GLY A 70 -0.48 10.06 2.66
C GLY A 70 -1.35 10.65 3.76
N ILE A 71 -1.44 9.93 4.87
CA ILE A 71 -2.21 10.29 6.06
C ILE A 71 -1.45 9.96 7.35
N THR A 72 -1.62 10.82 8.37
CA THR A 72 -1.36 10.44 9.76
C THR A 72 -2.40 11.12 10.67
N ILE A 73 -2.59 10.63 11.88
CA ILE A 73 -3.45 11.24 12.89
C ILE A 73 -2.67 11.51 14.17
N SER A 74 -2.88 12.68 14.75
CA SER A 74 -2.28 13.04 16.04
C SER A 74 -3.31 13.79 16.88
N GLY A 75 -3.65 13.22 18.05
CA GLY A 75 -4.82 13.63 18.81
C GLY A 75 -6.10 13.51 17.97
N ASP A 76 -6.89 14.58 17.91
CA ASP A 76 -8.13 14.62 17.13
C ASP A 76 -7.95 15.24 15.73
N THR A 77 -6.71 15.37 15.25
CA THR A 77 -6.39 16.00 13.96
C THR A 77 -5.80 14.99 12.98
N LEU A 78 -6.43 14.89 11.83
CA LEU A 78 -5.95 14.15 10.66
C LEU A 78 -5.11 15.08 9.78
N TYR A 79 -3.91 14.64 9.46
CA TYR A 79 -2.97 15.33 8.58
C TYR A 79 -2.94 14.56 7.28
N LEU A 80 -3.29 15.24 6.19
CA LEU A 80 -3.42 14.62 4.88
C LEU A 80 -2.55 15.37 3.88
N VAL A 81 -1.84 14.63 3.05
CA VAL A 81 -1.06 15.19 1.94
C VAL A 81 -1.50 14.60 0.62
N GLY A 82 -1.42 15.42 -0.42
CA GLY A 82 -1.80 15.07 -1.78
C GLY A 82 -1.70 16.26 -2.71
N ASP A 83 -1.65 15.99 -4.01
CA ASP A 83 -1.35 17.00 -5.05
C ASP A 83 -0.10 17.80 -4.68
N LYS A 84 -0.22 19.08 -4.33
CA LYS A 84 0.86 19.91 -3.80
C LYS A 84 0.45 20.57 -2.49
N LYS A 85 -0.24 19.84 -1.63
CA LYS A 85 -0.94 20.41 -0.48
C LYS A 85 -0.84 19.54 0.77
N LEU A 86 -0.86 20.21 1.92
CA LEU A 86 -1.16 19.67 3.22
C LEU A 86 -2.54 20.19 3.64
N LYS A 87 -3.40 19.30 4.15
CA LYS A 87 -4.67 19.63 4.79
C LYS A 87 -4.74 19.01 6.17
N LEU A 88 -5.11 19.81 7.17
CA LEU A 88 -5.44 19.33 8.52
C LEU A 88 -6.96 19.39 8.66
N ILE A 89 -7.56 18.28 9.07
CA ILE A 89 -8.99 18.21 9.38
C ILE A 89 -9.20 17.60 10.76
N ASP A 90 -10.28 17.96 11.45
CA ASP A 90 -10.67 17.25 12.67
C ASP A 90 -11.42 15.94 12.34
N THR A 91 -11.71 15.13 13.36
CA THR A 91 -12.48 13.86 13.23
C THR A 91 -13.96 14.05 12.84
N THR A 92 -14.42 15.30 12.69
CA THR A 92 -15.72 15.66 12.09
C THR A 92 -15.62 15.98 10.60
N GLY A 93 -14.40 16.11 10.07
CA GLY A 93 -14.10 16.45 8.68
C GLY A 93 -14.00 17.96 8.44
N LYS A 94 -13.98 18.78 9.49
CA LYS A 94 -13.83 20.23 9.35
C LYS A 94 -12.37 20.57 9.05
N LEU A 95 -12.15 21.36 8.00
CA LEU A 95 -10.84 21.90 7.65
C LEU A 95 -10.34 22.85 8.73
N LEU A 96 -9.14 22.58 9.24
CA LEU A 96 -8.45 23.39 10.26
C LEU A 96 -7.35 24.24 9.62
N LEU A 97 -6.56 23.65 8.71
CA LEU A 97 -5.46 24.31 8.01
C LEU A 97 -5.29 23.73 6.61
N GLU A 98 -4.91 24.59 5.66
CA GLU A 98 -4.46 24.18 4.33
C GLU A 98 -3.17 24.92 4.01
N LYS A 99 -2.19 24.22 3.42
CA LYS A 99 -0.91 24.78 3.00
C LYS A 99 -0.51 24.23 1.65
N ASP A 100 -0.09 25.12 0.75
CA ASP A 100 0.47 24.77 -0.55
C ASP A 100 1.99 24.52 -0.48
N PHE A 101 2.46 23.64 -1.35
CA PHE A 101 3.87 23.31 -1.58
C PHE A 101 4.25 23.55 -3.05
N GLU A 102 5.54 23.65 -3.32
CA GLU A 102 6.07 23.76 -4.68
C GLU A 102 6.05 22.41 -5.42
N ASN A 103 6.28 21.32 -4.67
CA ASN A 103 6.38 19.94 -5.15
C ASN A 103 5.29 19.07 -4.52
N GLU A 104 5.10 17.88 -5.08
CA GLU A 104 4.11 16.93 -4.59
C GLU A 104 4.66 16.17 -3.37
N PRO A 105 4.01 16.26 -2.20
CA PRO A 105 4.39 15.46 -1.04
C PRO A 105 4.04 13.99 -1.25
N THR A 106 4.85 13.10 -0.66
CA THR A 106 4.66 11.64 -0.75
C THR A 106 4.12 11.04 0.53
N THR A 107 4.37 11.66 1.69
CA THR A 107 3.94 11.16 3.00
C THR A 107 3.95 12.29 4.04
N VAL A 108 3.28 12.07 5.17
CA VAL A 108 3.22 13.01 6.30
C VAL A 108 3.30 12.23 7.60
N GLU A 109 4.11 12.72 8.53
CA GLU A 109 4.21 12.17 9.88
C GLU A 109 4.21 13.29 10.93
N VAL A 110 3.65 13.05 12.12
CA VAL A 110 3.54 14.06 13.18
C VAL A 110 4.00 13.51 14.52
N LYS A 111 5.01 14.16 15.10
CA LYS A 111 5.52 13.83 16.44
C LYS A 111 5.96 15.08 17.18
N ASP A 112 5.59 15.17 18.46
CA ASP A 112 6.03 16.22 19.40
C ASP A 112 5.91 17.66 18.88
N GLY A 113 4.79 17.96 18.21
CA GLY A 113 4.52 19.31 17.69
C GLY A 113 5.27 19.67 16.41
N MET A 114 5.88 18.68 15.76
CA MET A 114 6.52 18.81 14.45
C MET A 114 5.78 17.98 13.42
N MET A 115 5.59 18.56 12.23
CA MET A 115 5.07 17.85 11.06
C MET A 115 6.22 17.59 10.08
N PHE A 116 6.47 16.33 9.77
CA PHE A 116 7.46 15.89 8.79
C PHE A 116 6.74 15.62 7.46
N ILE A 117 7.03 16.42 6.45
CA ILE A 117 6.43 16.27 5.12
C ILE A 117 7.47 15.68 4.18
N GLY A 118 7.25 14.45 3.74
CA GLY A 118 8.09 13.77 2.76
C GLY A 118 7.79 14.25 1.35
N PHE A 119 8.83 14.42 0.55
CA PHE A 119 8.83 14.61 -0.90
C PHE A 119 9.79 13.60 -1.51
N LYS A 120 9.86 13.50 -2.84
CA LYS A 120 10.71 12.53 -3.55
C LYS A 120 12.09 12.28 -2.90
N ASN A 121 12.84 13.33 -2.56
CA ASN A 121 14.18 13.24 -1.96
C ASN A 121 14.44 14.29 -0.85
N GLN A 122 13.39 14.86 -0.29
CA GLN A 122 13.49 15.91 0.72
C GLN A 122 12.41 15.72 1.79
N ILE A 123 12.73 16.10 3.01
CA ILE A 123 11.77 16.25 4.11
C ILE A 123 11.70 17.73 4.46
N GLN A 124 10.49 18.26 4.60
CA GLN A 124 10.26 19.58 5.18
C GLN A 124 9.67 19.42 6.57
N VAL A 125 10.30 20.02 7.57
CA VAL A 125 9.80 20.01 8.94
C VAL A 125 9.07 21.32 9.21
N LEU A 126 7.80 21.23 9.56
CA LEU A 126 6.93 22.35 9.85
C LEU A 126 6.54 22.34 11.33
N ASN A 127 6.26 23.51 11.90
CA ASN A 127 5.55 23.59 13.18
C ASN A 127 4.04 23.36 12.99
N MET A 128 3.27 23.22 14.08
CA MET A 128 1.82 23.00 14.02
C MET A 128 1.00 24.14 13.40
N LEU A 129 1.60 25.31 13.13
CA LEU A 129 0.99 26.42 12.39
C LEU A 129 1.24 26.32 10.87
N GLY A 130 1.95 25.28 10.40
CA GLY A 130 2.32 25.09 9.00
C GLY A 130 3.52 25.94 8.55
N GLU A 131 4.29 26.49 9.48
CA GLU A 131 5.47 27.30 9.18
C GLU A 131 6.70 26.42 9.06
N LEU A 132 7.45 26.58 7.96
CA LEU A 132 8.67 25.82 7.70
C LEU A 132 9.75 26.16 8.73
N GLN A 133 10.26 25.14 9.41
CA GLN A 133 11.37 25.25 10.36
C GLN A 133 12.70 24.86 9.69
N THR A 134 12.74 23.71 9.01
CA THR A 134 13.96 23.20 8.36
C THR A 134 13.65 22.27 7.19
N LYS A 135 14.67 21.97 6.38
CA LYS A 135 14.61 21.04 5.25
C LYS A 135 15.77 20.07 5.32
N TRP A 136 15.49 18.78 5.14
CA TRP A 136 16.49 17.72 5.08
C TRP A 136 16.49 17.11 3.69
N SER A 137 17.67 16.91 3.10
CA SER A 137 17.79 16.31 1.77
C SER A 137 18.43 14.94 1.89
N LEU A 138 17.83 13.96 1.21
CA LEU A 138 18.40 12.62 1.08
C LEU A 138 19.21 12.55 -0.21
N ALA A 139 20.45 12.07 -0.10
CA ALA A 139 21.36 11.92 -1.23
C ALA A 139 21.07 10.62 -1.98
N GLY A 140 21.02 10.68 -3.31
CA GLY A 140 20.82 9.53 -4.18
C GLY A 140 19.98 9.90 -5.41
N GLU A 141 20.46 9.56 -6.61
CA GLU A 141 19.74 9.87 -7.85
C GLU A 141 18.39 9.13 -7.93
N ASN A 142 18.34 7.93 -7.36
CA ASN A 142 17.17 7.07 -7.34
C ASN A 142 16.35 7.16 -6.05
N THR A 143 16.62 8.12 -5.17
CA THR A 143 15.88 8.25 -3.92
C THR A 143 14.39 8.46 -4.16
N LEU A 144 13.58 7.75 -3.38
CA LEU A 144 12.13 7.87 -3.33
C LEU A 144 11.65 7.67 -1.90
N ILE A 145 11.35 8.78 -1.22
CA ILE A 145 10.79 8.75 0.13
C ILE A 145 9.33 8.31 0.07
N THR A 146 9.00 7.20 0.73
CA THR A 146 7.65 6.63 0.75
C THR A 146 6.99 6.67 2.12
N ALA A 147 7.77 6.65 3.20
CA ALA A 147 7.25 6.74 4.56
C ALA A 147 8.25 7.44 5.49
N ILE A 148 7.72 8.03 6.56
CA ILE A 148 8.48 8.63 7.66
C ILE A 148 7.83 8.12 8.94
N ALA A 149 8.62 7.68 9.90
CA ALA A 149 8.12 7.40 11.24
C ALA A 149 9.02 8.05 12.30
N ALA A 150 8.40 8.70 13.28
CA ALA A 150 9.10 9.57 14.24
C ALA A 150 8.88 9.11 15.69
N GLY A 151 9.97 8.75 16.35
CA GLY A 151 10.03 8.37 17.76
C GLY A 151 10.42 9.53 18.69
N GLU A 152 10.78 9.22 19.94
CA GLU A 152 11.22 10.20 20.93
C GLU A 152 12.56 10.86 20.57
N ASN A 153 13.47 10.14 19.91
CA ASN A 153 14.80 10.69 19.58
C ASN A 153 15.17 10.54 18.10
N ASN A 154 14.42 9.74 17.35
CA ASN A 154 14.77 9.31 16.01
C ASN A 154 13.67 9.64 15.02
N VAL A 155 14.07 10.03 13.81
CA VAL A 155 13.20 10.10 12.64
C VAL A 155 13.73 9.15 11.59
N PHE A 156 12.96 8.11 11.31
CA PHE A 156 13.27 7.10 10.30
C PHE A 156 12.59 7.43 8.99
N VAL A 157 13.28 7.18 7.88
CA VAL A 157 12.83 7.55 6.53
C VAL A 157 13.00 6.35 5.60
N ALA A 158 11.93 5.91 4.97
CA ALA A 158 11.96 4.83 3.98
C ALA A 158 12.35 5.41 2.64
N ASP A 159 13.54 5.03 2.14
CA ASP A 159 13.93 5.27 0.77
C ASP A 159 13.66 4.00 -0.05
N ALA A 160 12.45 3.88 -0.62
CA ALA A 160 12.06 2.74 -1.43
C ALA A 160 12.91 2.59 -2.71
N GLY A 161 13.41 3.71 -3.22
CA GLY A 161 14.17 3.76 -4.46
C GLY A 161 15.58 3.21 -4.33
N THR A 162 16.19 3.35 -3.14
CA THR A 162 17.48 2.73 -2.82
C THR A 162 17.39 1.56 -1.83
N ARG A 163 16.18 1.22 -1.36
CA ARG A 163 15.86 0.07 -0.49
C ARG A 163 16.61 0.12 0.85
N ARG A 164 16.56 1.26 1.50
CA ARG A 164 17.18 1.47 2.82
C ARG A 164 16.30 2.32 3.72
N ILE A 165 16.57 2.22 5.01
CA ILE A 165 16.03 3.10 6.03
C ILE A 165 17.15 4.08 6.40
N VAL A 166 16.83 5.37 6.41
CA VAL A 166 17.74 6.44 6.84
C VAL A 166 17.26 6.97 8.18
N ARG A 167 18.16 7.07 9.17
CA ARG A 167 17.88 7.56 10.53
C ARG A 167 18.46 8.95 10.72
N TYR A 168 17.61 9.89 11.12
CA TYR A 168 17.98 11.23 11.56
C TYR A 168 17.72 11.41 13.05
N SER A 169 18.46 12.32 13.69
CA SER A 169 18.05 12.90 14.95
C SER A 169 16.84 13.82 14.73
N LYS A 170 16.15 14.21 15.81
CA LYS A 170 15.06 15.20 15.73
C LYS A 170 15.51 16.57 15.20
N GLU A 171 16.78 16.92 15.41
CA GLU A 171 17.39 18.15 14.89
C GLU A 171 17.72 18.06 13.40
N GLY A 172 17.63 16.87 12.81
CA GLY A 172 17.89 16.64 11.38
C GLY A 172 19.34 16.25 11.05
N GLU A 173 20.11 15.81 12.05
CA GLU A 173 21.44 15.27 11.80
C GLU A 173 21.33 13.82 11.33
N LEU A 174 22.05 13.47 10.26
CA LEU A 174 22.08 12.10 9.78
C LEU A 174 22.87 11.23 10.77
N VAL A 175 22.20 10.23 11.36
CA VAL A 175 22.79 9.34 12.37
C VAL A 175 23.27 8.03 11.73
N GLY A 176 22.53 7.49 10.76
CA GLY A 176 22.91 6.26 10.09
C GLY A 176 21.90 5.79 9.05
N GLU A 177 22.19 4.67 8.41
CA GLU A 177 21.31 4.00 7.45
C GLU A 177 21.54 2.49 7.44
N PHE A 178 20.53 1.72 7.05
CA PHE A 178 20.62 0.27 6.92
C PHE A 178 19.70 -0.30 5.83
N GLU A 179 20.07 -1.46 5.29
CA GLU A 179 19.41 -2.07 4.11
C GLU A 179 18.58 -3.33 4.46
N GLY A 180 18.34 -3.59 5.75
CA GLY A 180 17.47 -4.68 6.21
C GLY A 180 18.08 -6.09 6.13
N LYS A 181 19.42 -6.20 6.11
CA LYS A 181 20.09 -7.52 6.19
C LYS A 181 20.14 -7.99 7.64
N ALA A 182 19.77 -9.25 7.91
CA ALA A 182 19.84 -9.81 9.25
C ALA A 182 21.27 -10.26 9.61
N SER A 183 22.08 -10.60 8.61
CA SER A 183 23.49 -10.94 8.77
C SER A 183 24.35 -10.41 7.60
N ALA A 184 25.67 -10.33 7.82
CA ALA A 184 26.61 -9.94 6.76
C ALA A 184 26.65 -10.94 5.59
N ASP A 185 26.26 -12.18 5.83
CA ASP A 185 26.23 -13.26 4.84
C ASP A 185 24.92 -13.29 4.02
N ASP A 186 23.92 -12.49 4.41
CA ASP A 186 22.63 -12.47 3.73
C ASP A 186 22.75 -11.80 2.34
N LEU A 187 22.22 -12.50 1.33
CA LEU A 187 22.27 -12.06 -0.06
C LEU A 187 21.41 -10.81 -0.31
N HIS A 188 20.32 -10.66 0.44
CA HIS A 188 19.38 -9.54 0.31
C HIS A 188 18.93 -9.06 1.69
N GLY A 189 18.61 -7.77 1.78
CA GLY A 189 17.82 -7.23 2.89
C GLY A 189 16.40 -6.94 2.43
N PHE A 190 16.01 -5.67 2.43
CA PHE A 190 14.69 -5.25 1.95
C PHE A 190 14.45 -5.60 0.47
N ILE A 191 13.36 -6.32 0.20
CA ILE A 191 12.89 -6.63 -1.16
C ILE A 191 11.67 -5.77 -1.45
N ILE A 192 11.87 -4.70 -2.23
CA ILE A 192 10.84 -3.70 -2.57
C ILE A 192 10.59 -3.74 -4.10
N PRO A 193 9.61 -4.52 -4.60
CA PRO A 193 9.38 -4.62 -6.05
C PRO A 193 8.51 -3.47 -6.61
N SER A 194 7.81 -2.76 -5.75
CA SER A 194 7.00 -1.56 -6.04
C SER A 194 7.13 -0.59 -4.86
N PRO A 195 6.88 0.73 -5.02
CA PRO A 195 7.22 1.75 -4.02
C PRO A 195 6.27 1.78 -2.79
N TYR A 196 5.93 0.61 -2.27
CA TYR A 196 5.26 0.41 -0.99
C TYR A 196 6.32 -0.03 0.01
N PHE A 197 6.93 0.95 0.69
CA PHE A 197 7.92 0.71 1.72
C PHE A 197 7.58 1.61 2.89
N ASP A 198 6.90 0.99 3.84
CA ASP A 198 6.25 1.64 4.96
C ASP A 198 6.87 1.22 6.30
N MET A 199 6.69 2.07 7.31
CA MET A 199 7.21 1.84 8.65
C MET A 199 6.39 2.58 9.69
N ASP A 200 6.44 2.09 10.92
CA ASP A 200 5.81 2.73 12.06
C ASP A 200 6.69 2.49 13.30
N VAL A 201 6.55 3.35 14.30
CA VAL A 201 7.26 3.23 15.59
C VAL A 201 6.25 3.01 16.71
N THR A 202 6.51 2.02 17.56
CA THR A 202 5.68 1.77 18.75
C THR A 202 5.82 2.90 19.78
N GLU A 203 4.96 2.90 20.80
CA GLU A 203 5.09 3.81 21.96
C GLU A 203 6.41 3.62 22.74
N TYR A 204 7.13 2.52 22.53
CA TYR A 204 8.42 2.19 23.15
C TYR A 204 9.61 2.46 22.21
N ASP A 205 9.43 3.26 21.17
CA ASP A 205 10.45 3.59 20.16
C ASP A 205 10.98 2.39 19.37
N GLU A 206 10.16 1.33 19.21
CA GLU A 206 10.53 0.17 18.41
C GLU A 206 10.08 0.34 16.96
N LEU A 207 11.06 0.31 16.04
CA LEU A 207 10.81 0.45 14.62
C LEU A 207 10.33 -0.87 14.01
N TRP A 208 9.17 -0.82 13.35
CA TRP A 208 8.67 -1.87 12.49
C TRP A 208 8.68 -1.43 11.04
N VAL A 209 9.00 -2.35 10.12
CA VAL A 209 9.13 -2.06 8.70
C VAL A 209 8.48 -3.18 7.88
N VAL A 210 7.77 -2.83 6.80
CA VAL A 210 7.30 -3.84 5.84
C VAL A 210 8.44 -4.29 4.93
N ASN A 211 8.53 -5.58 4.69
CA ASN A 211 9.34 -6.15 3.62
C ASN A 211 8.40 -6.86 2.62
N PRO A 212 7.79 -6.10 1.70
CA PRO A 212 6.66 -6.52 0.89
C PRO A 212 7.01 -7.62 -0.10
N GLY A 213 8.29 -7.80 -0.48
CA GLY A 213 8.74 -8.92 -1.30
C GLY A 213 8.91 -10.22 -0.52
N LEU A 214 9.01 -10.15 0.81
CA LEU A 214 9.08 -11.30 1.71
C LEU A 214 7.77 -11.58 2.44
N HIS A 215 6.76 -10.71 2.28
CA HIS A 215 5.48 -10.76 2.99
C HIS A 215 5.67 -10.76 4.52
N THR A 216 6.61 -9.95 4.99
CA THR A 216 6.99 -9.84 6.40
C THR A 216 6.79 -8.43 6.94
N LEU A 217 6.50 -8.36 8.24
CA LEU A 217 6.73 -7.20 9.08
C LEU A 217 7.92 -7.53 9.98
N GLU A 218 8.86 -6.60 10.04
CA GLU A 218 10.19 -6.80 10.62
C GLU A 218 10.50 -5.70 11.64
N GLN A 219 10.87 -6.09 12.86
CA GLN A 219 11.27 -5.17 13.92
C GLN A 219 12.79 -4.98 13.89
N TYR A 220 13.24 -3.72 13.92
CA TYR A 220 14.65 -3.37 13.90
C TYR A 220 15.05 -2.60 15.17
N THR A 221 16.27 -2.82 15.64
CA THR A 221 16.95 -1.83 16.50
C THR A 221 17.15 -0.54 15.71
N GLU A 222 17.35 0.58 16.40
CA GLU A 222 17.69 1.85 15.74
C GLU A 222 18.98 1.78 14.88
N ASP A 223 19.93 0.89 15.22
CA ASP A 223 21.15 0.65 14.45
C ASP A 223 20.97 -0.33 13.28
N GLY A 224 19.73 -0.74 12.98
CA GLY A 224 19.41 -1.57 11.81
C GLY A 224 19.58 -3.07 11.98
N ASN A 225 19.73 -3.59 13.20
CA ASN A 225 19.75 -5.02 13.47
C ASN A 225 18.32 -5.58 13.59
N LEU A 226 18.01 -6.62 12.83
CA LEU A 226 16.72 -7.33 12.91
C LEU A 226 16.58 -8.01 14.28
N ARG A 227 15.48 -7.73 15.00
CA ARG A 227 15.15 -8.35 16.29
C ARG A 227 14.18 -9.49 16.14
N GLU A 228 13.07 -9.22 15.49
CA GLU A 228 12.01 -10.19 15.24
C GLU A 228 11.27 -9.88 13.95
N HIS A 229 10.51 -10.86 13.47
CA HIS A 229 9.65 -10.68 12.33
C HIS A 229 8.56 -11.74 12.32
N TRP A 230 7.49 -11.48 11.59
CA TRP A 230 6.49 -12.48 11.26
C TRP A 230 6.17 -12.42 9.77
N ARG A 231 5.75 -13.55 9.22
CA ARG A 231 5.45 -13.74 7.80
C ARG A 231 4.03 -14.27 7.63
N ALA A 232 3.32 -13.75 6.64
CA ALA A 232 2.05 -14.31 6.21
C ALA A 232 1.99 -14.33 4.68
N SER A 233 2.36 -15.46 4.03
CA SER A 233 2.39 -15.57 2.56
C SER A 233 1.33 -16.55 2.06
N GLY A 234 0.52 -16.12 1.08
CA GLY A 234 -0.50 -16.99 0.49
C GLY A 234 -1.73 -16.23 0.01
N ALA A 235 -2.64 -16.93 -0.66
CA ALA A 235 -3.87 -16.35 -1.21
C ALA A 235 -5.03 -16.24 -0.20
N GLN A 236 -4.94 -16.96 0.93
CA GLN A 236 -6.00 -16.96 1.95
C GLN A 236 -6.11 -15.59 2.64
N THR A 237 -7.25 -15.33 3.28
CA THR A 237 -7.56 -14.03 3.91
C THR A 237 -6.51 -13.60 4.92
N GLU A 238 -6.05 -14.54 5.75
CA GLU A 238 -5.04 -14.33 6.78
C GLU A 238 -3.63 -14.05 6.23
N ASN A 239 -3.40 -14.23 4.94
CA ASN A 239 -2.07 -14.11 4.31
C ASN A 239 -1.98 -12.92 3.34
N PHE A 240 -0.75 -12.49 3.06
CA PHE A 240 -0.42 -11.53 2.02
C PHE A 240 -0.17 -12.24 0.69
N SER A 241 -0.83 -11.74 -0.34
CA SER A 241 -0.77 -12.25 -1.71
C SER A 241 -0.13 -11.25 -2.66
N GLY A 242 0.26 -11.72 -3.85
CA GLY A 242 0.96 -10.90 -4.83
C GLY A 242 2.47 -10.83 -4.58
N CYS A 243 3.11 -9.78 -5.12
CA CYS A 243 4.55 -9.59 -5.02
C CYS A 243 4.98 -8.66 -3.89
N CYS A 244 4.02 -7.95 -3.29
CA CYS A 244 4.27 -6.61 -2.81
C CYS A 244 3.26 -6.22 -1.71
N ASN A 245 2.97 -7.13 -0.78
CA ASN A 245 2.04 -6.93 0.34
C ASN A 245 2.66 -7.47 1.65
N PRO A 246 2.38 -6.86 2.82
CA PRO A 246 1.52 -5.69 3.01
C PRO A 246 2.17 -4.44 2.43
N ALA A 247 1.33 -3.52 1.99
CA ALA A 247 1.75 -2.30 1.31
C ALA A 247 1.89 -1.12 2.29
N HIS A 248 0.90 -0.97 3.16
CA HIS A 248 0.92 -0.01 4.26
C HIS A 248 0.55 -0.71 5.57
N PHE A 249 0.94 -0.12 6.70
CA PHE A 249 0.45 -0.54 8.01
C PHE A 249 0.55 0.59 9.04
N CYS A 250 -0.17 0.41 10.14
CA CYS A 250 -0.02 1.23 11.33
C CYS A 250 -0.35 0.40 12.58
N LEU A 251 0.00 0.93 13.76
CA LEU A 251 -0.19 0.26 15.04
C LEU A 251 -1.47 0.75 15.75
N LEU A 252 -2.22 -0.20 16.32
CA LEU A 252 -3.28 0.08 17.28
C LEU A 252 -2.67 0.39 18.67
N PRO A 253 -3.40 1.08 19.56
CA PRO A 253 -2.94 1.35 20.93
C PRO A 253 -2.60 0.09 21.76
N ASP A 254 -3.11 -1.09 21.38
CA ASP A 254 -2.79 -2.37 22.02
C ASP A 254 -1.58 -3.09 21.40
N GLY A 255 -0.89 -2.44 20.44
CA GLY A 255 0.24 -2.99 19.69
C GLY A 255 -0.15 -3.90 18.53
N SER A 256 -1.44 -4.12 18.27
CA SER A 256 -1.89 -4.88 17.10
C SER A 256 -1.60 -4.13 15.81
N PHE A 257 -1.34 -4.87 14.73
CA PHE A 257 -1.02 -4.29 13.43
C PHE A 257 -2.27 -4.17 12.58
N VAL A 258 -2.56 -2.97 12.05
CA VAL A 258 -3.51 -2.75 10.98
C VAL A 258 -2.74 -2.73 9.67
N THR A 259 -2.99 -3.68 8.77
CA THR A 259 -2.28 -3.77 7.49
C THR A 259 -3.20 -3.49 6.32
N SER A 260 -2.68 -2.86 5.27
CA SER A 260 -3.37 -2.57 4.03
C SER A 260 -2.70 -3.27 2.85
N GLU A 261 -3.50 -3.90 1.99
CA GLU A 261 -3.05 -4.70 0.85
C GLU A 261 -3.58 -4.12 -0.46
N LYS A 262 -2.79 -4.26 -1.54
CA LYS A 262 -3.19 -3.88 -2.91
C LYS A 262 -3.64 -5.08 -3.74
N GLY A 263 -4.25 -4.81 -4.90
CA GLY A 263 -4.83 -5.83 -5.79
C GLY A 263 -6.18 -6.26 -5.27
N LEU A 264 -6.25 -7.37 -4.53
CA LEU A 264 -7.42 -7.68 -3.70
C LEU A 264 -7.38 -6.78 -2.46
N VAL A 265 -7.85 -5.53 -2.62
CA VAL A 265 -7.71 -4.49 -1.61
C VAL A 265 -8.41 -4.90 -0.33
N ARG A 266 -7.64 -4.95 0.76
CA ARG A 266 -8.13 -5.34 2.09
C ARG A 266 -7.38 -4.60 3.16
N VAL A 267 -8.09 -4.32 4.25
CA VAL A 267 -7.49 -3.87 5.50
C VAL A 267 -7.74 -4.93 6.56
N LYS A 268 -6.68 -5.39 7.22
CA LYS A 268 -6.69 -6.53 8.15
C LYS A 268 -6.03 -6.17 9.48
N ILE A 269 -6.29 -6.96 10.51
CA ILE A 269 -5.66 -6.82 11.82
C ILE A 269 -4.91 -8.10 12.18
N TYR A 270 -3.71 -7.94 12.74
CA TYR A 270 -2.88 -8.99 13.32
C TYR A 270 -2.53 -8.65 14.77
N LYS A 271 -2.42 -9.65 15.64
CA LYS A 271 -1.86 -9.48 16.99
C LYS A 271 -0.42 -9.00 16.91
N PRO A 272 0.15 -8.46 18.00
CA PRO A 272 1.59 -8.20 18.09
C PRO A 272 2.45 -9.41 17.71
N SER A 273 1.97 -10.63 17.98
CA SER A 273 2.64 -11.89 17.63
C SER A 273 2.57 -12.27 16.14
N GLY A 274 1.93 -11.49 15.28
CA GLY A 274 1.70 -11.81 13.86
C GLY A 274 0.54 -12.77 13.58
N GLU A 275 -0.24 -13.16 14.60
CA GLU A 275 -1.43 -13.99 14.40
C GLU A 275 -2.58 -13.15 13.84
N PHE A 276 -3.21 -13.62 12.76
CA PHE A 276 -4.36 -12.96 12.14
C PHE A 276 -5.55 -12.87 13.11
N LEU A 277 -6.08 -11.66 13.30
CA LEU A 277 -7.27 -11.39 14.12
C LEU A 277 -8.54 -11.30 13.30
N GLY A 278 -8.49 -10.60 12.17
CA GLY A 278 -9.68 -10.35 11.36
C GLY A 278 -9.50 -9.25 10.33
N VAL A 279 -10.62 -8.82 9.77
CA VAL A 279 -10.71 -7.86 8.66
C VAL A 279 -11.39 -6.58 9.13
N VAL A 280 -10.83 -5.45 8.74
CA VAL A 280 -11.42 -4.10 8.92
C VAL A 280 -12.30 -3.77 7.72
N ALA A 281 -11.76 -3.94 6.52
CA ALA A 281 -12.42 -3.66 5.26
C ALA A 281 -12.15 -4.79 4.24
N PRO A 282 -13.18 -5.57 3.85
CA PRO A 282 -13.04 -6.64 2.85
C PRO A 282 -12.95 -6.09 1.41
N PRO A 283 -12.56 -6.91 0.42
CA PRO A 283 -12.46 -6.49 -1.00
C PRO A 283 -13.73 -5.87 -1.55
N THR A 284 -14.89 -6.35 -1.11
CA THR A 284 -16.21 -5.86 -1.54
C THR A 284 -16.48 -4.40 -1.16
N LYS A 285 -15.67 -3.81 -0.26
CA LYS A 285 -15.73 -2.38 0.09
C LYS A 285 -14.99 -1.48 -0.90
N PHE A 286 -14.19 -2.02 -1.80
CA PHE A 286 -13.36 -1.31 -2.77
C PHE A 286 -13.84 -1.55 -4.19
N ASP A 287 -13.31 -0.80 -5.15
CA ASP A 287 -13.63 -1.01 -6.56
C ASP A 287 -13.05 -2.35 -7.05
N ASP A 288 -13.81 -3.08 -7.87
CA ASP A 288 -13.36 -4.36 -8.42
C ASP A 288 -12.37 -4.14 -9.58
N ARG A 289 -11.16 -3.74 -9.22
CA ARG A 289 -10.02 -3.54 -10.13
C ARG A 289 -8.95 -4.57 -9.82
N LEU A 290 -8.40 -5.17 -10.86
CA LEU A 290 -7.29 -6.14 -10.75
C LEU A 290 -6.06 -5.54 -10.03
N GLU A 291 -5.85 -4.23 -10.15
CA GLU A 291 -4.73 -3.49 -9.57
C GLU A 291 -5.21 -2.34 -8.69
N GLY A 292 -6.15 -2.60 -7.76
CA GLY A 292 -6.58 -1.61 -6.77
C GLY A 292 -5.41 -1.18 -5.87
N GLN A 293 -5.33 0.11 -5.55
CA GLN A 293 -4.27 0.63 -4.68
C GLN A 293 -4.57 0.29 -3.22
N ALA A 294 -3.53 -0.04 -2.45
CA ALA A 294 -3.66 -0.19 -1.01
C ALA A 294 -3.93 1.20 -0.42
N PRO A 295 -5.02 1.42 0.35
CA PRO A 295 -5.19 2.67 1.07
C PRO A 295 -4.08 2.82 2.11
N ASP A 296 -3.60 4.04 2.29
CA ASP A 296 -2.77 4.37 3.45
C ASP A 296 -3.65 4.41 4.71
N VAL A 297 -3.10 4.01 5.86
CA VAL A 297 -3.89 3.72 7.07
C VAL A 297 -3.31 4.41 8.30
N SER A 298 -4.19 4.92 9.17
CA SER A 298 -3.81 5.52 10.45
C SER A 298 -4.85 5.22 11.53
N VAL A 299 -4.47 5.27 12.81
CA VAL A 299 -5.35 4.91 13.94
C VAL A 299 -5.33 5.99 15.00
N ASP A 300 -6.50 6.35 15.54
CA ASP A 300 -6.58 7.22 16.72
C ASP A 300 -6.40 6.47 18.06
N ASN A 301 -6.34 7.23 19.15
CA ASN A 301 -6.20 6.67 20.50
C ASN A 301 -7.42 5.84 20.97
N GLU A 302 -8.56 5.95 20.29
CA GLU A 302 -9.75 5.15 20.59
C GLU A 302 -9.76 3.82 19.80
N GLY A 303 -8.78 3.63 18.91
CA GLY A 303 -8.67 2.45 18.05
C GLY A 303 -9.56 2.52 16.81
N ASN A 304 -10.05 3.71 16.43
CA ASN A 304 -10.73 3.91 15.15
C ASN A 304 -9.69 3.95 14.03
N ILE A 305 -10.01 3.28 12.93
CA ILE A 305 -9.09 3.11 11.80
C ILE A 305 -9.52 4.03 10.67
N TYR A 306 -8.58 4.81 10.16
CA TYR A 306 -8.75 5.70 9.03
C TYR A 306 -8.01 5.12 7.83
N ALA A 307 -8.70 4.99 6.69
CA ALA A 307 -8.12 4.52 5.45
C ALA A 307 -8.29 5.58 4.35
N LEU A 308 -7.17 6.07 3.82
CA LEU A 308 -7.12 6.99 2.70
C LEU A 308 -7.25 6.19 1.40
N ASP A 309 -8.48 6.09 0.89
CA ASP A 309 -8.83 5.35 -0.32
C ASP A 309 -8.41 6.16 -1.56
N PHE A 310 -7.24 5.82 -2.12
CA PHE A 310 -6.66 6.53 -3.27
C PHE A 310 -7.53 6.43 -4.53
N ASP A 311 -8.16 5.27 -4.76
CA ASP A 311 -8.99 5.03 -5.93
C ASP A 311 -10.30 5.84 -5.89
N ARG A 312 -10.89 5.99 -4.70
CA ARG A 312 -12.13 6.77 -4.50
C ARG A 312 -11.90 8.21 -4.10
N LYS A 313 -10.67 8.58 -3.74
CA LYS A 313 -10.30 9.91 -3.23
C LYS A 313 -11.12 10.29 -1.99
N LEU A 314 -11.28 9.33 -1.08
CA LEU A 314 -12.04 9.47 0.16
C LEU A 314 -11.19 9.05 1.36
N LEU A 315 -11.36 9.76 2.46
CA LEU A 315 -10.93 9.26 3.76
C LEU A 315 -12.08 8.50 4.41
N ARG A 316 -11.85 7.26 4.79
CA ARG A 316 -12.88 6.35 5.31
C ARG A 316 -12.55 5.97 6.75
N MET A 317 -13.51 6.12 7.66
CA MET A 317 -13.37 5.81 9.08
C MET A 317 -14.11 4.52 9.41
N PHE A 318 -13.43 3.66 10.17
CA PHE A 318 -13.91 2.36 10.62
C PHE A 318 -13.84 2.28 12.15
N GLU A 319 -14.96 1.96 12.78
CA GLU A 319 -15.07 1.75 14.22
C GLU A 319 -15.17 0.26 14.51
N LYS A 320 -14.57 -0.20 15.62
CA LYS A 320 -14.70 -1.58 16.07
C LYS A 320 -16.18 -1.89 16.33
N LYS A 321 -16.64 -3.07 15.89
CA LYS A 321 -18.00 -3.53 16.21
C LYS A 321 -18.08 -3.78 17.72
N ASN A 322 -19.11 -3.24 18.38
CA ASN A 322 -19.48 -3.67 19.71
C ASN A 322 -20.06 -5.08 19.56
N LEU A 323 -19.33 -6.08 20.05
CA LEU A 323 -19.83 -7.46 20.18
C LEU A 323 -20.85 -7.56 21.31
#